data_AF-A0AAE1G963-F1
#
_entry.id   AF-A0AAE1G963-F1
#
_cell.length_a   1.000
_cell.length_b   1.000
_cell.length_c   1.000
_cell.angle_alpha   90.00
_cell.angle_beta   90.00
_cell.angle_gamma   90.00
#
_symmetry.space_group_name_H-M   'P 1'
#
loop_
_entity.id
_entity.type
_entity.pdbx_description
1 polymer ?
#
loop_
_entity_poly.entity_id
_entity_poly.type
_entity_poly.pdbx_seq_one_letter_code
_entity_poly.pdbx_strand_id
1 'polypeptide(L)'
;MLLDEGSKLYLTFACLIIQNFETLNAGFQATNPDPTKLFQELEELRDFLVQKVYRDFRQRWLLWLLNYAKLGAKFEYDLKASNLSAERKTAIQQRCQAFIHEAINQIDKRIDNTSMKMNYVKYLAPEKCLSQMRPRFCDHPLEKLAKDEKFDVQKVANQYERIHMKTKWNEEFPDSEIPKDPVKFWTTVQNYENVV
;
A
#
# COMPACT_ATOMS: atom_id res chain seq x y z
N MET A 1 35.69 -4.46 -3.32
CA MET A 1 34.53 -3.91 -2.57
C MET A 1 33.67 -5.01 -1.94
N LEU A 2 33.34 -6.12 -2.63
CA LEU A 2 32.65 -7.30 -2.05
C LEU A 2 33.53 -8.26 -1.22
N LEU A 3 34.84 -8.00 -1.16
CA LEU A 3 35.83 -8.81 -0.42
C LEU A 3 35.91 -8.45 1.07
N ASP A 4 35.33 -7.31 1.47
CA ASP A 4 35.29 -6.91 2.88
C ASP A 4 34.11 -7.60 3.59
N GLU A 5 34.44 -8.35 4.65
CA GLU A 5 33.50 -9.17 5.42
C GLU A 5 32.34 -8.34 6.00
N GLY A 6 32.62 -7.09 6.41
CA GLY A 6 31.59 -6.18 6.90
C GLY A 6 30.60 -5.74 5.83
N SER A 7 31.10 -5.45 4.63
CA SER A 7 30.27 -5.14 3.45
C SER A 7 29.41 -6.34 3.04
N LYS A 8 29.96 -7.56 3.12
CA LYS A 8 29.19 -8.79 2.87
C LYS A 8 28.06 -8.97 3.89
N LEU A 9 28.32 -8.77 5.18
CA LEU A 9 27.29 -8.83 6.23
C LEU A 9 26.17 -7.81 5.99
N TYR A 10 26.54 -6.56 5.71
CA TYR A 10 25.57 -5.51 5.41
C TYR A 10 24.71 -5.89 4.19
N LEU A 11 25.31 -6.41 3.12
CA LEU A 11 24.59 -6.84 1.93
C LEU A 11 23.68 -8.04 2.20
N THR A 12 24.11 -9.04 2.97
CA THR A 12 23.26 -10.17 3.40
C THR A 12 21.99 -9.66 4.07
N PHE A 13 22.11 -8.65 4.93
CA PHE A 13 20.96 -8.01 5.55
C PHE A 13 20.13 -7.20 4.54
N ALA A 14 20.76 -6.30 3.78
CA ALA A 14 20.08 -5.38 2.89
C ALA A 14 19.29 -6.13 1.80
N CYS A 15 19.85 -7.19 1.23
CA CYS A 15 19.19 -8.03 0.23
C CYS A 15 17.84 -8.56 0.70
N LEU A 16 17.71 -8.98 1.98
CA LEU A 16 16.45 -9.49 2.51
C LEU A 16 15.34 -8.43 2.49
N ILE A 17 15.69 -7.18 2.75
CA ILE A 17 14.71 -6.08 2.73
C ILE A 17 14.45 -5.63 1.29
N ILE A 18 15.49 -5.53 0.47
CA ILE A 18 15.38 -5.14 -0.94
C ILE A 18 14.47 -6.11 -1.70
N GLN A 19 14.58 -7.41 -1.47
CA GLN A 19 13.71 -8.42 -2.10
C GLN A 19 12.22 -8.19 -1.81
N ASN A 20 11.87 -7.74 -0.60
CA ASN A 20 10.48 -7.40 -0.28
C ASN A 20 10.01 -6.18 -1.09
N PHE A 21 10.86 -5.16 -1.25
CA PHE A 21 10.54 -4.02 -2.10
C PHE A 21 10.46 -4.38 -3.59
N GLU A 22 11.36 -5.23 -4.08
CA GLU A 22 11.33 -5.72 -5.47
C GLU A 22 10.05 -6.49 -5.76
N THR A 23 9.61 -7.35 -4.83
CA THR A 23 8.35 -8.10 -4.95
C THR A 23 7.16 -7.15 -5.03
N LEU A 24 7.11 -6.15 -4.13
CA LEU A 24 6.03 -5.16 -4.12
C LEU A 24 6.04 -4.30 -5.39
N ASN A 25 7.21 -3.85 -5.84
CA ASN A 25 7.37 -3.07 -7.07
C ASN A 25 6.94 -3.87 -8.31
N ALA A 26 7.23 -5.17 -8.37
CA ALA A 26 6.75 -6.03 -9.44
C ALA A 26 5.21 -6.09 -9.46
N GLY A 27 4.56 -6.08 -8.29
CA GLY A 27 3.11 -5.94 -8.17
C GLY A 27 2.58 -4.65 -8.79
N PHE A 28 3.22 -3.51 -8.49
CA PHE A 28 2.87 -2.22 -9.11
C PHE A 28 3.10 -2.15 -10.63
N GLN A 29 3.98 -2.99 -11.16
CA GLN A 29 4.30 -3.07 -12.60
C GLN A 29 3.45 -4.12 -13.34
N ALA A 30 2.62 -4.88 -12.64
CA ALA A 30 1.76 -5.88 -13.26
C ALA A 30 0.71 -5.24 -14.19
N THR A 31 0.19 -6.02 -15.13
CA THR A 31 -0.92 -5.58 -15.99
C THR A 31 -2.23 -5.68 -15.21
N ASN A 32 -2.92 -4.55 -15.00
CA ASN A 32 -4.15 -4.41 -14.20
C ASN A 32 -4.03 -4.85 -12.72
N PRO A 33 -3.12 -4.25 -11.94
CA PRO A 33 -2.99 -4.59 -10.53
C PRO A 33 -4.19 -4.06 -9.73
N ASP A 34 -4.60 -4.78 -8.69
CA ASP A 34 -5.54 -4.24 -7.70
C ASP A 34 -4.80 -3.23 -6.82
N PRO A 35 -5.06 -1.91 -6.97
CA PRO A 35 -4.36 -0.90 -6.21
C PRO A 35 -4.63 -1.05 -4.70
N THR A 36 -5.83 -1.46 -4.30
CA THR A 36 -6.18 -1.62 -2.88
C THR A 36 -5.31 -2.67 -2.22
N LYS A 37 -5.15 -3.81 -2.90
CA LYS A 37 -4.28 -4.89 -2.43
C LYS A 37 -2.82 -4.45 -2.34
N LEU A 38 -2.31 -3.74 -3.36
CA LEU A 38 -0.93 -3.25 -3.35
C LEU A 38 -0.65 -2.24 -2.23
N PHE A 39 -1.62 -1.37 -1.90
CA PHE A 39 -1.50 -0.47 -0.75
C PHE A 39 -1.52 -1.21 0.58
N GLN A 40 -2.34 -2.26 0.69
CA GLN A 40 -2.33 -3.12 1.87
C GLN A 40 -0.97 -3.83 2.02
N GLU A 41 -0.42 -4.40 0.95
CA GLU A 41 0.91 -5.04 0.96
C GLU A 41 2.03 -4.03 1.34
N LEU A 42 1.90 -2.76 0.93
CA LEU A 42 2.82 -1.69 1.34
C LEU A 42 2.70 -1.36 2.84
N GLU A 43 1.49 -1.33 3.40
CA GLU A 43 1.24 -1.17 4.83
C GLU A 43 1.78 -2.35 5.65
N GLU A 44 1.57 -3.57 5.17
CA GLU A 44 2.10 -4.79 5.82
C GLU A 44 3.63 -4.81 5.82
N LEU A 45 4.28 -4.42 4.71
CA LEU A 45 5.74 -4.29 4.64
C LEU A 45 6.26 -3.25 5.64
N ARG A 46 5.56 -2.11 5.77
CA ARG A 46 5.91 -1.09 6.76
C ARG A 46 5.85 -1.65 8.17
N ASP A 47 4.76 -2.32 8.53
CA ASP A 47 4.57 -2.88 9.87
C ASP A 47 5.60 -3.97 10.18
N PHE A 48 5.94 -4.80 9.20
CA PHE A 48 7.04 -5.76 9.31
C PHE A 48 8.38 -5.08 9.61
N LEU A 49 8.71 -3.99 8.90
CA LEU A 49 9.95 -3.23 9.15
C LEU A 49 9.93 -2.53 10.50
N VAL A 50 8.78 -2.00 10.91
CA VAL A 50 8.58 -1.39 12.23
C VAL A 50 8.84 -2.43 13.33
N GLN A 51 8.27 -3.63 13.24
CA GLN A 51 8.49 -4.69 14.24
C GLN A 51 9.95 -5.14 14.35
N LYS A 52 10.77 -4.90 13.32
CA LYS A 52 12.22 -5.19 13.37
C LYS A 52 13.01 -4.21 14.21
N VAL A 53 12.51 -3.00 14.42
CA VAL A 53 13.24 -1.92 15.12
C VAL A 53 12.53 -1.48 16.40
N TYR A 54 11.20 -1.60 16.45
CA TYR A 54 10.37 -1.16 17.56
C TYR A 54 9.87 -2.38 18.35
N ARG A 55 10.21 -2.42 19.64
CA ARG A 55 9.66 -3.42 20.59
C ARG A 55 8.27 -3.01 21.10
N ASP A 56 8.04 -1.70 21.27
CA ASP A 56 6.75 -1.07 21.55
C ASP A 56 6.62 0.16 20.62
N PHE A 57 5.52 0.26 19.89
CA PHE A 57 5.23 1.35 18.94
C PHE A 57 5.21 2.73 19.63
N ARG A 58 4.89 2.79 20.92
CA ARG A 58 4.84 4.04 21.71
C ARG A 58 6.22 4.63 22.02
N GLN A 59 7.30 3.87 21.80
CA GLN A 59 8.68 4.32 22.05
C GLN A 59 9.37 4.87 20.80
N ARG A 60 8.62 5.13 19.71
CA ARG A 60 9.15 5.55 18.40
C ARG A 60 10.18 6.69 18.45
N TRP A 61 10.02 7.59 19.42
CA TRP A 61 10.81 8.80 19.63
C TRP A 61 12.06 8.62 20.53
N LEU A 62 12.21 7.49 21.25
CA LEU A 62 13.32 7.24 22.19
C LEU A 62 14.40 6.30 21.64
N LEU A 63 14.13 5.58 20.55
CA LEU A 63 14.87 4.37 20.18
C LEU A 63 16.15 4.59 19.35
N TRP A 64 16.46 5.80 18.91
CA TRP A 64 17.84 6.09 18.45
C TRP A 64 18.87 5.74 19.55
N LEU A 65 18.48 5.83 20.83
CA LEU A 65 19.32 5.51 21.98
C LEU A 65 19.41 4.02 22.31
N LEU A 66 18.52 3.18 21.76
CA LEU A 66 18.46 1.75 22.08
C LEU A 66 18.85 0.92 20.86
N ASN A 67 19.95 0.19 20.98
CA ASN A 67 20.57 -0.64 19.95
C ASN A 67 19.80 -1.97 19.75
N TYR A 68 18.46 -1.91 19.69
CA TYR A 68 17.60 -3.08 19.54
C TYR A 68 17.06 -3.14 18.11
N ALA A 69 17.67 -3.99 17.27
CA ALA A 69 17.15 -4.31 15.95
C ALA A 69 17.22 -5.82 15.70
N LYS A 70 16.10 -6.42 15.29
CA LYS A 70 16.03 -7.82 14.82
C LYS A 70 16.50 -7.89 13.37
N LEU A 71 17.82 -7.92 13.18
CA LEU A 71 18.47 -7.92 11.87
C LEU A 71 18.39 -9.27 11.15
N GLY A 72 17.99 -10.34 11.86
CA GLY A 72 17.64 -11.63 11.28
C GLY A 72 18.66 -12.72 11.62
N ALA A 73 18.18 -13.96 11.72
CA ALA A 73 18.96 -15.08 12.24
C ALA A 73 20.26 -15.34 11.46
N LYS A 74 20.20 -15.26 10.12
CA LYS A 74 21.39 -15.45 9.26
C LYS A 74 22.42 -14.35 9.47
N PHE A 75 21.99 -13.09 9.51
CA PHE A 75 22.89 -11.96 9.79
C PHE A 75 23.52 -12.09 11.17
N GLU A 76 22.75 -12.44 12.20
CA GLU A 76 23.26 -12.61 13.57
C GLU A 76 24.23 -13.78 13.68
N TYR A 77 23.96 -14.88 12.96
CA TYR A 77 24.87 -16.02 12.87
C TYR A 77 26.19 -15.62 12.19
N ASP A 78 26.12 -15.00 11.02
CA ASP A 78 27.30 -14.57 10.26
C ASP A 78 28.10 -13.49 11.02
N LEU A 79 27.42 -12.58 11.73
CA LEU A 79 28.04 -11.55 12.57
C LEU A 79 28.82 -12.17 13.73
N LYS A 80 28.27 -13.21 14.37
CA LYS A 80 28.96 -13.96 15.44
C LYS A 80 30.16 -14.72 14.91
N ALA A 81 30.04 -15.34 13.73
CA ALA A 81 31.11 -16.08 13.08
C ALA A 81 32.21 -15.19 12.50
N SER A 82 31.94 -13.89 12.30
CA SER A 82 32.91 -12.96 11.68
C SER A 82 34.10 -12.60 12.58
N ASN A 83 35.26 -12.38 11.95
CA ASN A 83 36.51 -11.97 12.60
C ASN A 83 36.63 -10.44 12.79
N LEU A 84 35.52 -9.71 12.67
CA LEU A 84 35.48 -8.26 12.80
C LEU A 84 35.66 -7.80 14.25
N SER A 85 36.24 -6.61 14.46
CA SER A 85 36.29 -5.98 15.77
C SER A 85 34.89 -5.65 16.30
N ALA A 86 34.72 -5.57 17.61
CA ALA A 86 33.44 -5.20 18.24
C ALA A 86 32.92 -3.84 17.75
N GLU A 87 33.82 -2.87 17.54
CA GLU A 87 33.50 -1.56 16.97
C GLU A 87 32.94 -1.67 15.56
N ARG A 88 33.59 -2.47 14.68
CA ARG A 88 33.08 -2.69 13.32
C ARG A 88 31.73 -3.40 13.33
N LYS A 89 31.54 -4.42 14.18
CA LYS A 89 30.25 -5.12 14.31
C LYS A 89 29.14 -4.15 14.71
N THR A 90 29.40 -3.30 15.70
CA THR A 90 28.47 -2.26 16.14
C THR A 90 28.15 -1.26 15.02
N ALA A 91 29.17 -0.78 14.29
CA ALA A 91 28.97 0.15 13.18
C ALA A 91 28.11 -0.45 12.07
N ILE A 92 28.30 -1.74 11.74
CA ILE A 92 27.47 -2.44 10.74
C ILE A 92 26.03 -2.56 11.23
N GLN A 93 25.81 -2.93 12.49
CA GLN A 93 24.47 -3.01 13.07
C GLN A 93 23.73 -1.67 13.03
N GLN A 94 24.40 -0.59 13.43
CA GLN A 94 23.87 0.77 13.35
C GLN A 94 23.50 1.15 11.91
N ARG A 95 24.36 0.80 10.94
CA ARG A 95 24.09 1.05 9.51
C ARG A 95 22.90 0.24 9.00
N CYS A 96 22.71 -1.00 9.47
CA CYS A 96 21.53 -1.80 9.16
C CYS A 96 20.25 -1.18 9.77
N GLN A 97 20.31 -0.72 11.01
CA GLN A 97 19.20 -0.03 11.67
C GLN A 97 18.83 1.26 10.95
N ALA A 98 19.82 2.09 10.57
CA ALA A 98 19.61 3.30 9.80
C ALA A 98 18.93 3.01 8.44
N PHE A 99 19.31 1.91 7.78
CA PHE A 99 18.65 1.47 6.55
C PHE A 99 17.16 1.15 6.77
N ILE A 100 16.81 0.44 7.86
CA ILE A 100 15.38 0.16 8.16
C ILE A 100 14.61 1.45 8.44
N HIS A 101 15.19 2.36 9.22
CA HIS A 101 14.55 3.65 9.50
C HIS A 101 14.29 4.44 8.22
N GLU A 102 15.27 4.52 7.32
CA GLU A 102 15.07 5.21 6.06
C GLU A 102 14.04 4.49 5.19
N ALA A 103 14.05 3.16 5.13
CA ALA A 103 13.03 2.39 4.43
C ALA A 103 11.61 2.68 4.94
N ILE A 104 11.42 2.74 6.27
CA ILE A 104 10.13 3.10 6.89
C ILE A 104 9.75 4.53 6.53
N ASN A 105 10.66 5.50 6.65
CA ASN A 105 10.38 6.90 6.28
C ASN A 105 9.97 7.04 4.81
N GLN A 106 10.61 6.27 3.94
CA GLN A 106 10.30 6.23 2.51
C GLN A 106 8.92 5.63 2.25
N ILE A 107 8.51 4.60 2.99
CA ILE A 107 7.15 4.06 2.90
C ILE A 107 6.12 5.05 3.47
N ASP A 108 6.37 5.64 4.65
CA ASP A 108 5.50 6.63 5.29
C ASP A 108 5.17 7.80 4.34
N LYS A 109 6.19 8.35 3.65
CA LYS A 109 6.01 9.40 2.62
C LYS A 109 5.06 9.00 1.48
N ARG A 110 4.97 7.71 1.14
CA ARG A 110 4.12 7.18 0.06
C ARG A 110 2.71 6.83 0.55
N ILE A 111 2.57 6.40 1.81
CA ILE A 111 1.27 6.03 2.41
C ILE A 111 0.45 7.27 2.79
N ASP A 112 1.06 8.26 3.45
CA ASP A 112 0.36 9.41 4.04
C ASP A 112 -0.47 10.21 3.01
N ASN A 113 -0.10 10.14 1.72
CA ASN A 113 -0.83 10.83 0.65
C ASN A 113 -1.96 10.02 0.00
N THR A 114 -1.99 8.69 0.19
CA THR A 114 -2.63 7.78 -0.76
C THR A 114 -3.56 6.74 -0.11
N SER A 115 -3.24 6.22 1.09
CA SER A 115 -4.02 5.14 1.74
C SER A 115 -5.47 5.53 2.04
N MET A 116 -5.69 6.74 2.58
CA MET A 116 -7.06 7.22 2.77
C MET A 116 -7.80 7.35 1.44
N LYS A 117 -7.17 7.75 0.33
CA LYS A 117 -7.90 7.96 -0.95
C LYS A 117 -8.22 6.64 -1.67
N MET A 118 -7.31 5.67 -1.65
CA MET A 118 -7.50 4.39 -2.36
C MET A 118 -8.57 3.50 -1.74
N ASN A 119 -8.69 3.51 -0.41
CA ASN A 119 -9.68 2.67 0.28
C ASN A 119 -11.13 2.97 -0.12
N TYR A 120 -11.39 4.10 -0.79
CA TYR A 120 -12.71 4.43 -1.31
C TYR A 120 -12.89 4.11 -2.79
N VAL A 121 -11.80 4.13 -3.58
CA VAL A 121 -11.83 3.73 -4.99
C VAL A 121 -12.33 2.29 -5.14
N LYS A 122 -12.09 1.43 -4.14
CA LYS A 122 -12.63 0.06 -4.11
C LYS A 122 -14.16 0.00 -4.17
N TYR A 123 -14.88 1.02 -3.67
CA TYR A 123 -16.35 1.07 -3.74
C TYR A 123 -16.87 1.51 -5.11
N LEU A 124 -15.98 2.03 -5.98
CA LEU A 124 -16.29 2.30 -7.39
C LEU A 124 -16.11 1.06 -8.27
N ALA A 125 -15.63 -0.07 -7.73
CA ALA A 125 -15.70 -1.33 -8.46
C ALA A 125 -17.17 -1.71 -8.69
N PRO A 126 -17.56 -2.21 -9.87
CA PRO A 126 -18.97 -2.49 -10.18
C PRO A 126 -19.63 -3.43 -9.17
N GLU A 127 -18.90 -4.46 -8.72
CA GLU A 127 -19.34 -5.41 -7.67
C GLU A 127 -19.68 -4.74 -6.35
N LYS A 128 -18.94 -3.72 -5.95
CA LYS A 128 -19.16 -2.99 -4.69
C LYS A 128 -20.19 -1.88 -4.85
N CYS A 129 -20.20 -1.21 -6.00
CA CYS A 129 -21.15 -0.15 -6.33
C CYS A 129 -22.59 -0.68 -6.46
N LEU A 130 -22.77 -1.89 -7.01
CA LEU A 130 -24.08 -2.54 -7.15
C LEU A 130 -24.51 -3.37 -5.93
N SER A 131 -23.62 -3.59 -4.96
CA SER A 131 -23.91 -4.36 -3.75
C SER A 131 -24.92 -3.67 -2.82
N GLN A 132 -25.74 -4.46 -2.13
CA GLN A 132 -26.60 -3.99 -1.04
C GLN A 132 -25.81 -3.42 0.16
N MET A 133 -24.54 -3.81 0.34
CA MET A 133 -23.67 -3.31 1.42
C MET A 133 -22.83 -2.08 1.02
N ARG A 134 -23.21 -1.36 -0.04
CA ARG A 134 -22.47 -0.17 -0.48
C ARG A 134 -22.58 0.97 0.54
N PRO A 135 -21.51 1.75 0.75
CA PRO A 135 -21.60 2.98 1.54
C PRO A 135 -22.47 4.02 0.82
N ARG A 136 -23.11 4.91 1.59
CA ARG A 136 -23.86 6.04 1.02
C ARG A 136 -22.88 7.02 0.35
N PHE A 137 -23.36 7.80 -0.60
CA PHE A 137 -22.51 8.80 -1.25
C PHE A 137 -21.92 9.82 -0.28
N CYS A 138 -22.66 10.25 0.75
CA CYS A 138 -22.15 11.15 1.80
C CYS A 138 -21.04 10.53 2.65
N ASP A 139 -20.97 9.20 2.70
CA ASP A 139 -19.88 8.45 3.35
C ASP A 139 -18.71 8.22 2.38
N HIS A 140 -18.89 8.57 1.10
CA HIS A 140 -17.87 8.51 0.06
C HIS A 140 -17.11 9.83 -0.01
N PRO A 141 -15.77 9.84 0.09
CA PRO A 141 -14.98 11.06 -0.03
C PRO A 141 -14.75 11.46 -1.49
N LEU A 142 -15.67 11.15 -2.41
CA LEU A 142 -15.60 11.72 -3.76
C LEU A 142 -15.69 13.24 -3.68
N GLU A 143 -16.49 13.76 -2.76
CA GLU A 143 -16.49 15.18 -2.38
C GLU A 143 -15.10 15.68 -1.97
N LYS A 144 -14.31 14.87 -1.25
CA LYS A 144 -12.93 15.23 -0.84
C LYS A 144 -11.90 15.07 -1.96
N LEU A 145 -12.23 14.32 -3.03
CA LEU A 145 -11.39 14.15 -4.23
C LEU A 145 -11.67 15.24 -5.26
N ALA A 146 -12.89 15.77 -5.27
CA ALA A 146 -13.28 16.90 -6.09
C ALA A 146 -12.65 18.19 -5.55
N LYS A 147 -11.55 18.60 -6.18
CA LYS A 147 -10.92 19.90 -5.92
C LYS A 147 -11.46 21.01 -6.84
N ASP A 148 -12.50 20.74 -7.61
CA ASP A 148 -13.07 21.65 -8.59
C ASP A 148 -14.25 22.40 -7.98
N GLU A 149 -14.24 23.73 -8.07
CA GLU A 149 -15.33 24.60 -7.62
C GLU A 149 -16.65 24.33 -8.38
N LYS A 150 -16.58 23.65 -9.54
CA LYS A 150 -17.76 23.24 -10.31
C LYS A 150 -18.31 21.86 -9.93
N PHE A 151 -17.74 21.20 -8.94
CA PHE A 151 -18.21 19.88 -8.52
C PHE A 151 -19.49 20.00 -7.69
N ASP A 152 -20.62 19.71 -8.33
CA ASP A 152 -21.91 19.60 -7.66
C ASP A 152 -22.04 18.24 -6.95
N VAL A 153 -21.70 18.24 -5.67
CA VAL A 153 -21.77 17.06 -4.78
C VAL A 153 -23.17 16.44 -4.80
N GLN A 154 -24.22 17.26 -4.81
CA GLN A 154 -25.60 16.78 -4.74
C GLN A 154 -26.02 16.10 -6.05
N LYS A 155 -25.62 16.65 -7.20
CA LYS A 155 -25.86 16.04 -8.51
C LYS A 155 -25.18 14.67 -8.60
N VAL A 156 -23.92 14.58 -8.20
CA VAL A 156 -23.15 13.31 -8.24
C VAL A 156 -23.73 12.30 -7.25
N ALA A 157 -24.16 12.73 -6.06
CA ALA A 157 -24.84 11.87 -5.09
C ALA A 157 -26.11 11.24 -5.69
N ASN A 158 -26.94 12.06 -6.33
CA ASN A 158 -28.17 11.60 -6.97
C ASN A 158 -27.89 10.62 -8.13
N GLN A 159 -26.82 10.85 -8.89
CA GLN A 159 -26.39 9.93 -9.95
C GLN A 159 -25.91 8.59 -9.38
N TYR A 160 -25.11 8.62 -8.33
CA TYR A 160 -24.61 7.42 -7.65
C TYR A 160 -25.75 6.55 -7.11
N GLU A 161 -26.81 7.16 -6.55
CA GLU A 161 -28.00 6.43 -6.10
C GLU A 161 -28.80 5.83 -7.26
N ARG A 162 -28.94 6.55 -8.38
CA ARG A 162 -29.66 6.08 -9.58
C ARG A 162 -29.01 4.86 -10.22
N ILE A 163 -27.67 4.78 -10.20
CA ILE A 163 -26.93 3.62 -10.72
C ILE A 163 -27.41 2.34 -10.03
N HIS A 164 -27.55 2.34 -8.70
CA HIS A 164 -28.01 1.16 -7.96
C HIS A 164 -29.50 0.85 -8.18
N MET A 165 -30.34 1.87 -8.27
CA MET A 165 -31.80 1.70 -8.44
C MET A 165 -32.19 1.11 -9.80
N LYS A 166 -31.27 1.07 -10.76
CA LYS A 166 -31.52 0.48 -12.08
C LYS A 166 -31.60 -1.04 -11.95
N THR A 167 -32.76 -1.58 -12.29
CA THR A 167 -33.12 -3.00 -12.10
C THR A 167 -32.62 -3.92 -13.23
N LYS A 168 -32.07 -3.35 -14.31
CA LYS A 168 -31.79 -4.03 -15.58
C LYS A 168 -30.30 -4.15 -15.93
N TRP A 169 -29.39 -4.08 -14.94
CA TRP A 169 -27.96 -4.33 -15.20
C TRP A 169 -27.71 -5.69 -15.84
N ASN A 170 -28.54 -6.68 -15.51
CA ASN A 170 -28.50 -8.03 -16.07
C ASN A 170 -28.88 -8.08 -17.58
N GLU A 171 -29.65 -7.10 -18.08
CA GLU A 171 -30.02 -7.03 -19.52
C GLU A 171 -28.88 -6.44 -20.36
N GLU A 172 -28.08 -5.55 -19.76
CA GLU A 172 -26.97 -4.87 -20.45
C GLU A 172 -25.65 -5.63 -20.36
N PHE A 173 -25.53 -6.50 -19.37
CA PHE A 173 -24.39 -7.38 -19.16
C PHE A 173 -24.87 -8.85 -19.06
N PRO A 174 -25.35 -9.43 -20.18
CA PRO A 174 -25.97 -10.75 -20.18
C PRO A 174 -25.01 -11.89 -19.81
N ASP A 175 -23.70 -11.70 -19.98
CA ASP A 175 -22.68 -12.72 -19.74
C ASP A 175 -22.21 -12.82 -18.27
N SER A 176 -22.67 -11.91 -17.39
CA SER A 176 -22.24 -11.89 -15.98
C SER A 176 -23.21 -11.09 -15.13
N GLU A 177 -23.71 -11.66 -14.01
CA GLU A 177 -24.60 -10.97 -13.05
C GLU A 177 -24.03 -9.63 -12.55
N ILE A 178 -22.70 -9.43 -12.60
CA ILE A 178 -22.05 -8.15 -12.31
C ILE A 178 -20.84 -7.94 -13.26
N PRO A 179 -20.68 -6.77 -13.90
CA PRO A 179 -19.53 -6.50 -14.77
C PRO A 179 -18.22 -6.51 -13.99
N LYS A 180 -17.28 -7.38 -14.36
CA LYS A 180 -15.94 -7.43 -13.74
C LYS A 180 -14.98 -6.37 -14.26
N ASP A 181 -15.25 -5.83 -15.44
CA ASP A 181 -14.45 -4.77 -16.06
C ASP A 181 -14.98 -3.38 -15.65
N PRO A 182 -14.24 -2.64 -14.80
CA PRO A 182 -14.66 -1.31 -14.38
C PRO A 182 -14.72 -0.31 -15.53
N VAL A 183 -13.85 -0.44 -16.55
CA VAL A 183 -13.80 0.50 -17.67
C VAL A 183 -15.07 0.37 -18.50
N LYS A 184 -15.40 -0.86 -18.91
CA LYS A 184 -16.64 -1.14 -19.66
C LYS A 184 -17.88 -0.73 -18.88
N PHE A 185 -17.92 -0.97 -17.57
CA PHE A 185 -19.03 -0.57 -16.71
C PHE A 185 -19.21 0.96 -16.69
N TRP A 186 -18.16 1.72 -16.36
CA TRP A 186 -18.26 3.18 -16.22
C TRP A 186 -18.48 3.89 -17.57
N THR A 187 -17.94 3.38 -18.69
CA THR A 187 -18.27 3.88 -20.03
C THR A 187 -19.75 3.67 -20.36
N THR A 188 -20.33 2.54 -19.95
CA THR A 188 -21.75 2.24 -20.14
C THR A 188 -22.60 3.19 -19.29
N VAL A 189 -22.24 3.40 -18.01
CA VAL A 189 -22.87 4.40 -17.13
C VAL A 189 -22.84 5.81 -17.75
N GLN A 190 -21.69 6.24 -18.28
CA GLN A 190 -21.54 7.56 -18.91
C GLN A 190 -22.45 7.73 -20.13
N ASN A 191 -22.57 6.69 -20.97
CA ASN A 191 -23.44 6.73 -22.13
C ASN A 191 -24.94 6.84 -21.76
N TYR A 192 -25.35 6.40 -20.56
CA TYR A 192 -26.71 6.66 -20.06
C TYR A 192 -26.97 8.11 -19.73
N GLU A 193 -25.98 8.83 -19.20
CA GLU A 193 -26.15 10.24 -18.83
C GLU A 193 -26.38 11.13 -20.06
N ASN A 194 -25.91 10.71 -21.23
CA ASN A 194 -26.09 11.43 -22.50
C ASN A 194 -27.41 11.08 -23.23
N VAL A 195 -28.22 10.17 -22.70
CA VAL A 195 -29.46 9.67 -23.33
C VAL A 195 -30.73 10.16 -22.59
N VAL A 196 -30.59 10.86 -21.46
CA VAL A 196 -31.69 11.43 -20.66
C VAL A 196 -31.56 12.94 -20.54
#